data_AF-A0A7V8YJM8-F1
#
_entry.id   AF-A0A7V8YJM8-F1
#
_cell.length_a   1.000
_cell.length_b   1.000
_cell.length_c   1.000
_cell.angle_alpha   90.00
_cell.angle_beta   90.00
_cell.angle_gamma   90.00
#
_symmetry.space_group_name_H-M   'P 1'
#
loop_
_entity.id
_entity.type
_entity.pdbx_description
1 polymer ?
#
loop_
_entity_poly.entity_id
_entity_poly.type
_entity_poly.pdbx_seq_one_letter_code
_entity_poly.pdbx_strand_id
1 'polypeptide(L)'
;MPDRPYVLASAACSLDGFLGDTSGRRLVLSNEADLDRVDEVRAGVDAILVGAGTLRADDPRLLVRSGARRRRRVDQGEPASPTRVVVSTAGAVDSAAAFFTVGDTERLIYL
;
A
#
# COMPACT_ATOMS: atom_id res chain seq x y z
N MET A 1 -19.30 -12.60 -13.16
CA MET A 1 -18.39 -11.96 -12.18
C MET A 1 -19.04 -10.68 -11.69
N PRO A 2 -18.82 -10.24 -10.44
CA PRO A 2 -19.28 -8.92 -10.03
C PRO A 2 -18.62 -7.83 -10.88
N ASP A 3 -19.35 -6.77 -11.20
CA ASP A 3 -18.87 -5.64 -12.02
C ASP A 3 -17.83 -4.75 -11.31
N ARG A 4 -17.52 -5.05 -10.04
CA ARG A 4 -16.59 -4.30 -9.20
C ARG A 4 -15.73 -5.25 -8.36
N PRO A 5 -14.48 -4.87 -8.07
CA PRO A 5 -13.62 -5.64 -7.18
C PRO A 5 -14.17 -5.66 -5.75
N TYR A 6 -13.84 -6.71 -5.00
CA TYR A 6 -14.03 -6.73 -3.56
C TYR A 6 -13.01 -5.80 -2.89
N VAL A 7 -13.46 -4.95 -1.97
CA VAL A 7 -12.62 -3.90 -1.37
C VAL A 7 -12.46 -4.14 0.12
N LEU A 8 -11.20 -4.19 0.56
CA LEU A 8 -10.78 -4.24 1.95
C LEU A 8 -10.18 -2.89 2.35
N ALA A 9 -10.69 -2.28 3.43
CA ALA A 9 -10.07 -1.11 4.03
C ALA A 9 -9.24 -1.54 5.26
N SER A 10 -7.96 -1.17 5.28
CA SER A 10 -7.05 -1.43 6.40
C SER A 10 -6.34 -0.14 6.79
N ALA A 11 -6.50 0.28 8.04
CA ALA A 11 -5.87 1.46 8.61
C ALA A 11 -5.53 1.21 10.09
N ALA A 12 -4.45 1.82 10.56
CA ALA A 12 -4.14 1.94 11.98
C ALA A 12 -4.49 3.36 12.41
N CYS A 13 -5.28 3.48 13.48
CA CYS A 13 -5.68 4.77 14.05
C CYS A 13 -5.23 4.88 15.50
N SER A 14 -4.97 6.11 15.92
CA SER A 14 -4.82 6.46 17.33
C SER A 14 -6.15 6.31 18.08
N LEU A 15 -6.10 6.34 19.41
CA LEU A 15 -7.29 6.19 20.25
C LEU A 15 -8.34 7.30 20.01
N ASP A 16 -7.88 8.49 19.67
CA ASP A 16 -8.70 9.66 19.30
C ASP A 16 -9.12 9.68 17.82
N GLY A 17 -8.83 8.62 17.06
CA GLY A 17 -9.38 8.39 15.72
C GLY A 17 -8.58 8.99 14.56
N PHE A 18 -7.34 9.39 14.78
CA PHE A 18 -6.49 9.99 13.75
C PHE A 18 -5.53 8.96 13.12
N LEU A 19 -5.21 9.16 11.84
CA LEU A 19 -4.27 8.32 11.07
C LEU A 19 -2.84 8.90 11.02
N GLY A 20 -2.70 10.16 11.42
CA GLY A 20 -1.45 10.92 11.42
C GLY A 20 -1.52 12.04 12.44
N ASP A 21 -0.41 12.74 12.62
CA ASP A 21 -0.35 13.94 13.47
C ASP A 21 -0.14 15.19 12.59
N THR A 22 0.01 16.36 13.23
CA THR A 22 0.26 17.62 12.52
C THR A 22 1.74 17.83 12.17
N SER A 23 2.59 16.83 12.40
CA SER A 23 4.00 16.90 12.06
C SER A 23 4.21 16.57 10.57
N GLY A 24 5.33 17.01 10.01
CA GLY A 24 5.74 16.61 8.67
C GLY A 24 6.36 15.21 8.60
N ARG A 25 6.26 14.42 9.67
CA ARG A 25 6.87 13.09 9.76
C ARG A 25 5.79 12.02 9.76
N ARG A 26 6.12 10.89 9.17
CA ARG A 26 5.31 9.68 9.28
C ARG A 26 5.11 9.27 10.74
N LEU A 27 3.86 9.21 11.17
CA LEU A 27 3.47 8.68 12.47
C LEU A 27 3.45 7.14 12.42
N VAL A 28 4.01 6.49 13.44
CA VAL A 28 4.03 5.03 13.54
C VAL A 28 3.09 4.61 14.68
N LEU A 29 1.91 4.12 14.30
CA LEU A 29 0.88 3.62 15.23
C LEU A 29 0.96 2.10 15.43
N SER A 30 1.37 1.38 14.39
CA SER A 30 1.43 -0.09 14.37
C SER A 30 2.67 -0.64 15.07
N ASN A 31 2.50 -1.72 15.82
CA ASN A 31 3.60 -2.56 16.30
C ASN A 31 3.97 -3.64 15.26
N GLU A 32 4.94 -4.49 15.56
CA GLU A 32 5.40 -5.55 14.65
C GLU A 32 4.30 -6.55 14.29
N ALA A 33 3.44 -6.93 15.26
CA ALA A 33 2.36 -7.87 15.02
C ALA A 33 1.30 -7.31 14.06
N ASP A 34 0.95 -6.03 14.20
CA ASP A 34 0.03 -5.36 13.26
C ASP A 34 0.68 -5.18 11.88
N LEU A 35 1.98 -4.86 11.82
CA LEU A 35 2.69 -4.77 10.56
C LEU A 35 2.76 -6.12 9.83
N ASP A 36 2.94 -7.23 10.55
CA ASP A 36 2.90 -8.59 9.99
C ASP A 36 1.50 -8.95 9.48
N ARG A 37 0.47 -8.63 10.25
CA ARG A 37 -0.94 -8.81 9.85
C ARG A 37 -1.27 -8.02 8.58
N VAL A 38 -0.87 -6.75 8.49
CA VAL A 38 -1.08 -5.92 7.29
C VAL A 38 -0.29 -6.47 6.11
N ASP A 39 0.90 -7.04 6.34
CA ASP A 39 1.68 -7.69 5.29
C ASP A 39 0.99 -8.96 4.75
N GLU A 40 0.33 -9.74 5.61
CA GLU A 40 -0.52 -10.87 5.20
C GLU A 40 -1.73 -10.40 4.38
N VAL A 41 -2.41 -9.33 4.81
CA VAL A 41 -3.52 -8.74 4.04
C VAL A 41 -3.04 -8.31 2.65
N ARG A 42 -1.89 -7.62 2.57
CA ARG A 42 -1.29 -7.24 1.28
C ARG A 42 -0.95 -8.44 0.42
N ALA A 43 -0.50 -9.53 1.01
CA ALA A 43 -0.18 -10.74 0.26
C ALA A 43 -1.42 -11.48 -0.28
N GLY A 44 -2.62 -11.15 0.21
CA GLY A 44 -3.90 -11.76 -0.20
C GLY A 44 -4.77 -10.90 -1.12
N VAL A 45 -4.26 -9.77 -1.63
CA VAL A 45 -5.01 -8.89 -2.55
C VAL A 45 -4.34 -8.81 -3.92
N ASP A 46 -5.11 -8.43 -4.94
CA ASP A 46 -4.60 -8.22 -6.30
C ASP A 46 -3.99 -6.82 -6.49
N ALA A 47 -4.51 -5.84 -5.75
CA ALA A 47 -4.05 -4.45 -5.81
C ALA A 47 -4.05 -3.77 -4.43
N ILE A 48 -3.11 -2.84 -4.25
CA ILE A 48 -3.04 -1.94 -3.08
C ILE A 48 -3.26 -0.52 -3.58
N LEU A 49 -4.27 0.16 -3.02
CA LEU A 49 -4.64 1.52 -3.39
C LEU A 49 -4.37 2.51 -2.24
N VAL A 50 -3.78 3.66 -2.57
CA VAL A 50 -3.67 4.82 -1.66
C VAL A 50 -3.99 6.12 -2.39
N GLY A 51 -4.30 7.17 -1.63
CA GLY A 51 -4.38 8.53 -2.17
C GLY A 51 -3.00 9.17 -2.34
N ALA A 52 -2.87 10.10 -3.27
CA ALA A 52 -1.61 10.85 -3.47
C ALA A 52 -1.16 11.66 -2.24
N GLY A 53 -2.09 12.02 -1.34
CA GLY A 53 -1.76 12.64 -0.05
C GLY A 53 -0.92 11.73 0.84
N THR A 54 -1.32 10.46 0.96
CA THR A 54 -0.55 9.43 1.68
C THR A 54 0.81 9.22 1.04
N LEU A 55 0.89 9.24 -0.29
CA LEU A 55 2.17 9.08 -0.97
C LEU A 55 3.16 10.20 -0.60
N ARG A 56 2.69 11.46 -0.58
CA ARG A 56 3.51 12.62 -0.21
C ARG A 56 3.92 12.62 1.27
N ALA A 57 3.03 12.18 2.15
CA ALA A 57 3.27 12.20 3.59
C ALA A 57 4.17 11.05 4.07
N ASP A 58 3.99 9.85 3.52
CA ASP A 58 4.59 8.62 4.07
C ASP A 58 5.62 7.94 3.16
N ASP A 59 5.72 8.35 1.90
CA ASP A 59 6.52 7.71 0.84
C ASP A 59 6.50 6.16 0.88
N PRO A 60 5.30 5.53 0.86
CA PRO A 60 5.18 4.09 1.03
C PRO A 60 5.61 3.35 -0.26
N ARG A 61 6.37 2.27 -0.07
CA ARG A 61 6.74 1.34 -1.16
C ARG A 61 5.55 0.55 -1.75
N LEU A 62 4.51 0.31 -0.93
CA LEU A 62 3.33 -0.51 -1.23
C LEU A 62 3.66 -1.93 -1.75
N LEU A 63 4.60 -2.60 -1.09
CA LEU A 63 5.01 -3.98 -1.41
C LEU A 63 4.70 -4.93 -0.25
N VAL A 64 4.60 -6.22 -0.58
CA VAL A 64 4.68 -7.30 0.40
C VAL A 64 6.13 -7.39 0.88
N ARG A 65 6.35 -7.34 2.19
CA ARG A 65 7.66 -7.34 2.85
C ARG A 65 8.20 -8.76 3.02
N SER A 66 7.36 -9.69 3.49
CA SER A 66 7.79 -11.05 3.79
C SER A 66 8.19 -11.82 2.53
N GLY A 67 9.43 -12.29 2.49
CA GLY A 67 9.91 -13.12 1.38
C GLY A 67 9.12 -14.43 1.23
N ALA A 68 8.62 -15.00 2.33
CA ALA A 68 7.79 -16.20 2.28
C ALA A 68 6.43 -15.94 1.62
N ARG A 69 5.78 -14.81 1.94
CA ARG A 69 4.51 -14.40 1.33
C ARG A 69 4.66 -14.08 -0.16
N ARG A 70 5.77 -13.42 -0.54
CA ARG A 70 6.11 -13.16 -1.93
C ARG A 70 6.28 -14.46 -2.74
N ARG A 71 6.99 -15.45 -2.18
CA ARG A 71 7.14 -16.77 -2.80
C ARG A 71 5.79 -17.47 -2.96
N ARG A 72 4.97 -17.49 -1.91
CA ARG A 72 3.62 -18.08 -1.96
C ARG A 72 2.77 -17.51 -3.10
N ARG A 73 2.79 -16.19 -3.33
CA ARG A 73 2.10 -15.54 -4.46
C ARG A 73 2.63 -16.04 -5.81
N VAL A 74 3.96 -16.07 -5.97
CA VAL A 74 4.60 -16.57 -7.20
C VAL A 74 4.25 -18.03 -7.46
N ASP A 75 4.26 -18.88 -6.43
CA ASP A 75 3.87 -20.29 -6.52
C ASP A 75 2.39 -20.46 -6.93
N GLN A 76 1.55 -19.46 -6.66
CA GLN A 76 0.14 -19.38 -7.08
C GLN A 76 -0.04 -18.76 -8.48
N GLY A 77 1.03 -18.40 -9.17
CA GLY A 77 0.98 -17.76 -10.49
C GLY A 77 0.72 -16.25 -10.46
N GLU A 78 0.82 -15.61 -9.28
CA GLU A 78 0.62 -14.18 -9.10
C GLU A 78 1.96 -13.42 -9.06
N PRO A 79 1.97 -12.10 -9.35
CA PRO A 79 3.13 -11.27 -9.09
C PRO A 79 3.55 -11.30 -7.61
N ALA A 80 4.86 -11.22 -7.37
CA ALA A 80 5.43 -11.26 -6.01
C ALA A 80 4.93 -10.13 -5.08
N SER A 81 4.32 -9.08 -5.62
CA SER A 81 3.58 -8.08 -4.85
C SER A 81 2.40 -7.56 -5.69
N PRO A 82 1.27 -7.17 -5.05
CA PRO A 82 0.10 -6.68 -5.75
C PRO A 82 0.37 -5.48 -6.66
N THR A 83 -0.50 -5.23 -7.62
CA THR A 83 -0.50 -4.00 -8.42
C THR A 83 -0.64 -2.80 -7.49
N ARG A 84 0.16 -1.76 -7.72
CA ARG A 84 0.18 -0.56 -6.86
C ARG A 84 -0.61 0.55 -7.52
N VAL A 85 -1.58 1.10 -6.79
CA VAL A 85 -2.53 2.06 -7.33
C VAL A 85 -2.49 3.36 -6.54
N VAL A 86 -2.37 4.48 -7.23
CA VAL A 86 -2.50 5.83 -6.66
C VAL A 86 -3.68 6.53 -7.31
N VAL A 87 -4.51 7.17 -6.48
CA VAL A 87 -5.56 8.09 -6.95
C VAL A 87 -5.14 9.52 -6.65
N SER A 88 -5.20 10.40 -7.66
CA SER A 88 -4.78 11.79 -7.56
C SER A 88 -5.66 12.70 -8.42
N THR A 89 -6.39 13.63 -7.81
CA THR A 89 -7.21 14.60 -8.57
C THR A 89 -6.41 15.73 -9.22
N ALA A 90 -5.13 15.91 -8.83
CA ALA A 90 -4.28 17.00 -9.30
C ALA A 90 -3.12 16.53 -10.19
N GLY A 91 -2.96 15.21 -10.40
CA GLY A 91 -1.85 14.62 -11.16
C GLY A 91 -0.45 14.78 -10.57
N ALA A 92 -0.28 15.56 -9.49
CA ALA A 92 1.02 15.82 -8.89
C ALA A 92 1.48 14.65 -8.00
N VAL A 93 2.22 13.72 -8.61
CA VAL A 93 2.87 12.58 -7.94
C VAL A 93 4.36 12.63 -8.27
N ASP A 94 5.22 12.71 -7.26
CA ASP A 94 6.68 12.81 -7.43
C ASP A 94 7.25 11.52 -8.03
N SER A 95 7.91 11.62 -9.19
CA SER A 95 8.51 10.47 -9.88
C SER A 95 9.70 9.86 -9.11
N ALA A 96 10.28 10.58 -8.16
CA ALA A 96 11.33 10.07 -7.28
C ALA A 96 10.78 9.23 -6.10
N ALA A 97 9.46 9.26 -5.85
CA ALA A 97 8.84 8.54 -4.73
C ALA A 97 9.12 7.02 -4.80
N ALA A 98 9.19 6.38 -3.64
CA ALA A 98 9.46 4.95 -3.49
C ALA A 98 8.44 4.07 -4.24
N PHE A 99 7.23 4.60 -4.47
CA PHE A 99 6.23 4.00 -5.34
C PHE A 99 6.75 3.72 -6.77
N PHE A 100 7.52 4.64 -7.33
CA PHE A 100 8.12 4.50 -8.66
C PHE A 100 9.46 3.79 -8.62
N THR A 101 10.31 4.12 -7.65
CA THR A 101 11.72 3.72 -7.66
C THR A 101 11.99 2.36 -7.03
N VAL A 102 11.07 1.80 -6.24
CA VAL A 102 11.27 0.52 -5.53
C VAL A 102 10.35 -0.57 -6.06
N GLY A 103 10.90 -1.77 -6.24
CA GLY A 103 10.15 -2.98 -6.61
C GLY A 103 9.73 -3.02 -8.08
N ASP A 104 9.49 -4.24 -8.56
CA ASP A 104 9.12 -4.49 -9.95
C ASP A 104 7.73 -5.14 -9.98
N THR A 105 6.72 -4.28 -9.87
CA THR A 105 5.30 -4.65 -10.01
C THR A 105 4.58 -3.52 -10.72
N GLU A 106 3.46 -3.85 -11.34
CA GLU A 106 2.61 -2.91 -12.07
C GLU A 106 2.20 -1.73 -11.19
N ARG A 107 2.12 -0.55 -11.81
CA ARG A 107 1.78 0.71 -11.17
C ARG A 107 0.70 1.39 -12.00
N LEU A 108 -0.41 1.76 -11.36
CA LEU A 108 -1.50 2.50 -11.98
C LEU A 108 -1.70 3.83 -11.27
N ILE A 109 -1.92 4.89 -12.04
CA ILE A 109 -2.29 6.21 -11.53
C ILE A 109 -3.65 6.57 -12.12
N TYR A 110 -4.63 6.80 -11.26
CA TYR A 110 -5.94 7.32 -11.63
C TYR A 110 -5.97 8.82 -11.37
N LEU A 111 -6.38 9.57 -12.40
CA LEU A 111 -6.49 11.03 -12.42
C LEU A 111 -7.96 11.47 -12.37
#